data_AF-A0A2H3B629-F1
#
_entry.id   AF-A0A2H3B629-F1
#
_cell.length_a   1.000
_cell.length_b   1.000
_cell.length_c   1.000
_cell.angle_alpha   90.00
_cell.angle_beta   90.00
_cell.angle_gamma   90.00
#
_symmetry.space_group_name_H-M   'P 1'
#
loop_
_entity.id
_entity.type
_entity.pdbx_description
1 polymer ?
#
loop_
_entity_poly.entity_id
_entity_poly.type
_entity_poly.pdbx_seq_one_letter_code
_entity_poly.pdbx_strand_id
1 'polypeptide(L)'
;MNTADRIWIRVAEEDASQPLRLVDGPLIEVSQDGSTLTQLSCPDREHWVLHRWSTTTGAILSTKNMEFDLHRPESLLLSANGTTSVIIAGHRGDNYISSSLVCIIPSDNNGEPEVIHIEKGSLGGAAFLRGGTKIAYTVGNRPNEDLVIRDIRAKKDIFRHPFPEYQQPWHILVTPDGKTLITVHVLDIRIWCIEAL
;
A
#
# COMPACT_ATOMS: atom_id res chain seq x y z
N MET A 1 -8.97 13.38 34.32
CA MET A 1 -10.01 13.62 33.29
C MET A 1 -9.28 13.84 31.98
N ASN A 2 -9.27 12.86 31.08
CA ASN A 2 -8.76 13.04 29.71
C ASN A 2 -9.97 13.43 28.84
N THR A 3 -10.13 14.70 28.55
CA THR A 3 -10.98 15.12 27.43
C THR A 3 -10.27 14.66 26.16
N ALA A 4 -10.82 13.65 25.49
CA ALA A 4 -10.40 13.32 24.14
C ALA A 4 -10.82 14.49 23.24
N ASP A 5 -9.87 15.36 22.92
CA ASP A 5 -10.06 16.41 21.93
C ASP A 5 -10.36 15.74 20.59
N ARG A 6 -11.53 16.06 20.02
CA ARG A 6 -11.96 15.53 18.73
C ARG A 6 -11.45 16.43 17.61
N ILE A 7 -10.63 15.88 16.73
CA ILE A 7 -10.21 16.55 15.50
C ILE A 7 -11.07 16.00 14.37
N TRP A 8 -11.80 16.89 13.70
CA TRP A 8 -12.57 16.56 12.50
C TRP A 8 -11.72 16.86 11.27
N ILE A 9 -11.25 15.83 10.59
CA ILE A 9 -10.64 15.97 9.27
C ILE A 9 -11.75 15.80 8.24
N ARG A 10 -12.15 16.89 7.58
CA ARG A 10 -13.04 16.80 6.42
C ARG A 10 -12.23 16.34 5.23
N VAL A 11 -12.61 15.19 4.71
CA VAL A 11 -11.94 14.48 3.61
C VAL A 11 -12.42 14.96 2.23
N ALA A 12 -13.42 15.85 2.18
CA ALA A 12 -13.89 16.48 0.94
C ALA A 12 -14.70 17.75 1.26
N GLU A 13 -14.20 18.91 0.83
CA GLU A 13 -15.02 20.07 0.47
C GLU A 13 -14.15 21.10 -0.28
N GLU A 14 -14.35 21.23 -1.58
CA GLU A 14 -14.34 22.55 -2.22
C GLU A 14 -15.30 22.53 -3.42
N ASP A 15 -16.17 23.54 -3.42
CA ASP A 15 -17.32 23.83 -4.27
C ASP A 15 -18.62 23.02 -4.05
N ALA A 16 -19.57 23.63 -3.31
CA ALA A 16 -20.91 23.12 -3.03
C ALA A 16 -21.83 23.00 -4.28
N SER A 17 -21.27 23.17 -5.48
CA SER A 17 -21.96 23.10 -6.76
C SER A 17 -22.01 21.67 -7.32
N GLN A 18 -21.10 20.78 -6.90
CA GLN A 18 -21.12 19.36 -7.28
C GLN A 18 -20.64 18.47 -6.13
N PRO A 19 -21.46 17.53 -5.61
CA PRO A 19 -20.97 16.55 -4.65
C PRO A 19 -19.89 15.70 -5.33
N LEU A 20 -18.68 15.68 -4.76
CA LEU A 20 -17.62 14.76 -5.12
C LEU A 20 -18.17 13.32 -5.03
N ARG A 21 -18.54 12.76 -6.19
CA ARG A 21 -18.84 11.33 -6.29
C ARG A 21 -17.52 10.59 -6.24
N LEU A 22 -17.15 10.15 -5.04
CA LEU A 22 -16.10 9.15 -4.83
C LEU A 22 -16.43 7.93 -5.71
N VAL A 23 -15.70 7.80 -6.82
CA VAL A 23 -15.66 6.56 -7.60
C VAL A 23 -14.66 5.66 -6.89
N ASP A 24 -15.08 4.45 -6.53
CA ASP A 24 -14.30 3.41 -5.83
C ASP A 24 -13.91 3.63 -4.36
N GLY A 25 -14.43 4.66 -3.70
CA GLY A 25 -14.23 4.89 -2.25
C GLY A 25 -12.77 5.25 -1.91
N PRO A 26 -12.53 6.11 -0.90
CA PRO A 26 -11.17 6.50 -0.59
C PRO A 26 -10.46 5.37 0.15
N LEU A 27 -9.27 4.97 -0.32
CA LEU A 27 -8.39 4.14 0.49
C LEU A 27 -7.77 5.03 1.56
N ILE A 28 -7.92 4.65 2.83
CA ILE A 28 -7.45 5.43 3.97
C ILE A 28 -6.65 4.51 4.88
N GLU A 29 -5.48 4.99 5.32
CA GLU A 29 -4.63 4.28 6.27
C GLU A 29 -4.11 5.24 7.34
N VAL A 30 -3.86 4.72 8.54
CA VAL A 30 -3.28 5.47 9.66
C VAL A 30 -1.98 4.79 10.07
N SER A 31 -0.94 5.56 10.33
CA SER A 31 0.35 5.05 10.77
C SER A 31 0.20 4.35 12.12
N GLN A 32 1.05 3.37 12.39
CA GLN A 32 0.98 2.60 13.64
C GLN A 32 1.23 3.48 14.88
N ASP A 33 2.08 4.51 14.77
CA ASP A 33 2.27 5.51 15.82
C ASP A 33 1.09 6.49 15.98
N GLY A 34 0.08 6.37 15.10
CA GLY A 34 -1.12 7.18 15.10
C GLY A 34 -0.91 8.63 14.69
N SER A 35 0.30 9.03 14.28
CA SER A 35 0.67 10.44 14.00
C SER A 35 0.25 10.93 12.62
N THR A 36 0.07 10.00 11.67
CA THR A 36 -0.14 10.30 10.25
C THR A 36 -1.33 9.54 9.71
N LEU A 37 -2.21 10.24 9.01
CA LEU A 37 -3.27 9.64 8.20
C LEU A 37 -2.91 9.85 6.73
N THR A 38 -3.11 8.85 5.89
CA THR A 38 -2.99 8.98 4.43
C THR A 38 -4.27 8.56 3.74
N GLN A 39 -4.58 9.24 2.64
CA GLN A 39 -5.73 8.94 1.81
C GLN A 39 -5.32 8.97 0.36
N LEU A 40 -5.76 7.97 -0.39
CA LEU A 40 -5.74 7.96 -1.84
C LEU A 40 -7.17 8.20 -2.35
N SER A 41 -7.35 9.22 -3.20
CA SER A 41 -8.64 9.58 -3.80
C SER A 41 -8.48 9.99 -5.26
N CYS A 42 -9.55 9.93 -6.04
CA CYS A 42 -9.60 10.37 -7.44
C CYS A 42 -10.71 11.42 -7.60
N PRO A 43 -10.46 12.70 -7.21
CA PRO A 43 -11.49 13.71 -7.09
C PRO A 43 -12.14 14.09 -8.44
N ASP A 44 -11.37 14.09 -9.52
CA ASP A 44 -11.81 14.46 -10.87
C ASP A 44 -12.05 13.24 -11.79
N ARG A 45 -11.90 12.02 -11.26
CA ARG A 45 -11.98 10.73 -11.98
C ARG A 45 -10.88 10.47 -13.01
N GLU A 46 -9.90 11.36 -13.09
CA GLU A 46 -8.80 11.27 -14.05
C GLU A 46 -7.45 11.16 -13.35
N HIS A 47 -7.29 11.85 -12.21
CA HIS A 47 -6.02 11.97 -11.51
C HIS A 47 -6.16 11.52 -10.07
N TRP A 48 -5.34 10.54 -9.71
CA TRP A 48 -5.24 10.09 -8.32
C TRP A 48 -4.37 11.04 -7.51
N VAL A 49 -4.84 11.36 -6.31
CA VAL A 49 -4.17 12.24 -5.37
C VAL A 49 -3.96 11.49 -4.06
N LEU A 50 -2.71 11.45 -3.59
CA LEU A 50 -2.35 10.96 -2.27
C LEU A 50 -2.13 12.14 -1.33
N HIS A 51 -2.96 12.24 -0.31
CA HIS A 51 -2.81 13.21 0.74
C HIS A 51 -2.29 12.55 2.02
N ARG A 52 -1.56 13.33 2.82
CA ARG A 52 -1.15 12.97 4.18
C ARG A 52 -1.46 14.08 5.14
N TRP A 53 -1.95 13.72 6.32
CA TRP A 53 -2.28 14.66 7.39
C TRP A 53 -1.60 14.26 8.69
N SER A 54 -1.29 15.27 9.48
CA SER A 54 -1.03 15.12 10.90
C SER A 54 -2.35 14.83 11.59
N THR A 55 -2.47 13.69 12.27
CA THR A 55 -3.65 13.36 13.07
C THR A 55 -3.76 14.24 14.32
N THR A 56 -2.63 14.78 14.79
CA THR A 56 -2.54 15.64 15.97
C THR A 56 -3.02 17.06 15.70
N THR A 57 -2.76 17.59 14.51
CA THR A 57 -3.09 18.99 14.18
C THR A 57 -4.17 19.12 13.11
N GLY A 58 -4.50 18.03 12.40
CA GLY A 58 -5.36 18.05 11.22
C GLY A 58 -4.72 18.70 9.99
N ALA A 59 -3.47 19.16 10.08
CA ALA A 59 -2.79 19.85 8.99
C ALA A 59 -2.35 18.86 7.89
N ILE A 60 -2.45 19.30 6.62
CA ILE A 60 -1.88 18.56 5.48
C ILE A 60 -0.35 18.62 5.59
N LEU A 61 0.28 17.44 5.63
CA LEU A 61 1.72 17.26 5.62
C LEU A 61 2.27 17.20 4.19
N SER A 62 1.54 16.52 3.29
CA SER A 62 1.88 16.44 1.88
C SER A 62 0.67 16.13 1.02
N THR A 63 0.77 16.55 -0.25
CA THR A 63 -0.15 16.22 -1.33
C THR A 63 0.69 15.81 -2.52
N LYS A 64 0.49 14.59 -3.03
CA LYS A 64 1.20 14.05 -4.20
C LYS A 64 0.17 13.70 -5.26
N ASN A 65 0.24 14.36 -6.41
CA ASN A 65 -0.51 13.98 -7.60
C ASN A 65 0.20 12.81 -8.27
N MET A 66 -0.54 11.78 -8.65
CA MET A 66 0.00 10.63 -9.37
C MET A 66 0.01 10.92 -10.86
N GLU A 67 1.20 10.99 -11.44
CA GLU A 67 1.40 11.28 -12.87
C GLU A 67 1.27 10.04 -13.77
N PHE A 68 0.99 8.88 -13.17
CA PHE A 68 0.82 7.60 -13.87
C PHE A 68 -0.56 7.02 -13.57
N ASP A 69 -1.08 6.26 -14.53
CA ASP A 69 -2.43 5.71 -14.46
C ASP A 69 -2.52 4.59 -13.41
N LEU A 70 -3.16 4.91 -12.28
CA LEU A 70 -3.61 3.96 -11.28
C LEU A 70 -5.02 3.50 -11.67
N HIS A 71 -5.14 2.68 -12.71
CA HIS A 71 -6.44 2.27 -13.25
C HIS A 71 -7.44 1.78 -12.19
N ARG A 72 -6.95 1.06 -11.16
CA ARG A 72 -7.76 0.57 -10.05
C ARG A 72 -6.89 0.28 -8.82
N PRO A 73 -6.70 1.23 -7.90
CA PRO A 73 -6.01 0.96 -6.64
C PRO A 73 -6.86 0.01 -5.78
N GLU A 74 -6.22 -1.05 -5.28
CA GLU A 74 -6.88 -2.12 -4.52
C GLU A 74 -6.48 -2.07 -3.04
N SER A 75 -5.28 -1.58 -2.73
CA SER A 75 -4.80 -1.44 -1.36
C SER A 75 -3.90 -0.22 -1.20
N LEU A 76 -4.00 0.41 -0.04
CA LEU A 76 -3.09 1.42 0.46
C LEU A 76 -2.45 0.87 1.73
N LEU A 77 -1.16 1.08 1.91
CA LEU A 77 -0.44 0.75 3.14
C LEU A 77 0.36 1.97 3.57
N LEU A 78 0.48 2.19 4.87
CA LEU A 78 1.31 3.24 5.44
C LEU A 78 2.34 2.63 6.38
N SER A 79 3.60 3.07 6.26
CA SER A 79 4.66 2.64 7.17
C SER A 79 4.36 3.06 8.60
N ALA A 80 4.91 2.32 9.57
CA ALA A 80 4.61 2.53 11.00
C ALA A 80 4.82 3.97 11.49
N ASN A 81 5.76 4.71 10.88
CA ASN A 81 6.11 6.09 11.16
C ASN A 81 5.48 7.12 10.20
N GLY A 82 4.58 6.70 9.30
CA GLY A 82 3.90 7.60 8.36
C GLY A 82 4.74 8.12 7.19
N THR A 83 6.00 7.70 7.05
CA THR A 83 6.92 8.27 6.05
C THR A 83 6.79 7.64 4.67
N THR A 84 6.22 6.45 4.53
CA THR A 84 6.18 5.74 3.24
C THR A 84 4.81 5.13 3.03
N SER A 85 4.19 5.45 1.90
CA SER A 85 2.97 4.79 1.44
C SER A 85 3.30 3.75 0.39
N VAL A 86 2.59 2.64 0.39
CA VAL A 86 2.59 1.68 -0.71
C VAL A 86 1.17 1.59 -1.27
N ILE A 87 1.04 1.78 -2.57
CA ILE A 87 -0.20 1.58 -3.31
C ILE A 87 -0.05 0.32 -4.13
N ILE A 88 -1.01 -0.58 -4.01
CA ILE A 88 -1.18 -1.71 -4.91
C ILE A 88 -2.34 -1.37 -5.83
N ALA A 89 -2.11 -1.42 -7.14
CA ALA A 89 -3.18 -1.28 -8.12
C ALA A 89 -3.15 -2.42 -9.13
N GLY A 90 -4.34 -2.85 -9.52
CA GLY A 90 -4.56 -3.80 -10.60
C GLY A 90 -5.05 -3.08 -11.84
N HIS A 91 -4.67 -3.57 -13.01
CA HIS A 91 -5.30 -3.24 -14.27
C HIS A 91 -5.91 -4.52 -14.82
N ARG A 92 -7.24 -4.55 -14.86
CA ARG A 92 -7.98 -5.64 -15.48
C ARG A 92 -8.21 -5.27 -16.94
N GLY A 93 -7.27 -5.66 -17.81
CA GLY A 93 -7.42 -5.42 -19.25
C GLY A 93 -8.55 -6.26 -19.84
N ASP A 94 -9.14 -5.76 -20.93
CA ASP A 94 -10.22 -6.43 -21.69
C ASP A 94 -9.82 -7.82 -22.24
N ASN A 95 -8.51 -8.11 -22.32
CA ASN A 95 -7.94 -9.34 -22.88
C ASN A 95 -7.45 -10.36 -21.83
N TYR A 96 -8.03 -10.41 -20.63
CA TYR A 96 -7.67 -11.35 -19.54
C TYR A 96 -6.24 -11.24 -18.99
N ILE A 97 -5.40 -10.36 -19.56
CA ILE A 97 -4.08 -10.04 -19.02
C ILE A 97 -4.28 -8.99 -17.93
N SER A 98 -4.18 -9.44 -16.69
CA SER A 98 -4.11 -8.54 -15.54
C SER A 98 -2.67 -8.10 -15.38
N SER A 99 -2.42 -6.79 -15.42
CA SER A 99 -1.15 -6.23 -14.96
C SER A 99 -1.38 -5.64 -13.58
N SER A 100 -0.38 -5.76 -12.71
CA SER A 100 -0.43 -5.14 -11.40
C SER A 100 0.74 -4.18 -11.25
N LEU A 101 0.61 -3.21 -10.36
CA LEU A 101 1.70 -2.31 -10.01
C LEU A 101 1.80 -2.16 -8.49
N VAL A 102 3.03 -2.05 -8.02
CA VAL A 102 3.35 -1.63 -6.66
C VAL A 102 4.00 -0.26 -6.77
N CYS A 103 3.37 0.76 -6.19
CA CYS A 103 3.93 2.09 -6.11
C CYS A 103 4.38 2.39 -4.69
N ILE A 104 5.65 2.74 -4.51
CA ILE A 104 6.24 3.10 -3.22
C ILE A 104 6.49 4.61 -3.22
N ILE A 105 5.82 5.31 -2.30
CA ILE A 105 5.78 6.77 -2.28
C ILE A 105 6.36 7.26 -0.95
N PRO A 106 7.55 7.88 -0.94
CA PRO A 106 8.10 8.47 0.27
C PRO A 106 7.36 9.78 0.63
N SER A 107 7.50 10.23 1.87
CA SER A 107 6.84 11.44 2.41
C SER A 107 7.49 12.73 1.95
N ASP A 108 8.76 12.67 1.57
CA ASP A 108 9.47 13.84 1.09
C ASP A 108 8.87 14.24 -0.25
N ASN A 109 8.43 15.49 -0.36
CA ASN A 109 7.85 16.02 -1.60
C ASN A 109 8.81 15.94 -2.80
N ASN A 110 10.11 15.74 -2.52
CA ASN A 110 11.18 15.62 -3.52
C ASN A 110 11.51 14.16 -3.88
N GLY A 111 10.95 13.18 -3.17
CA GLY A 111 11.15 11.78 -3.47
C GLY A 111 10.29 11.36 -4.66
N GLU A 112 10.93 10.88 -5.71
CA GLU A 112 10.21 10.29 -6.84
C GLU A 112 9.60 8.95 -6.43
N PRO A 113 8.29 8.73 -6.71
CA PRO A 113 7.67 7.43 -6.51
C PRO A 113 8.44 6.35 -7.26
N GLU A 114 8.62 5.22 -6.60
CA GLU A 114 9.10 4.02 -7.27
C GLU A 114 7.91 3.22 -7.75
N VAL A 115 7.85 2.95 -9.05
CA VAL A 115 6.78 2.16 -9.67
C VAL A 115 7.37 0.83 -10.14
N ILE A 116 6.84 -0.26 -9.60
CA ILE A 116 7.22 -1.63 -9.95
C ILE A 116 6.09 -2.23 -10.77
N HIS A 117 6.35 -2.45 -12.06
CA HIS A 117 5.40 -3.09 -12.97
C HIS A 117 5.48 -4.60 -12.86
N ILE A 118 4.33 -5.23 -12.66
CA ILE A 118 4.17 -6.67 -12.62
C ILE A 118 3.41 -7.09 -13.87
N GLU A 119 4.16 -7.60 -14.84
CA GLU A 119 3.58 -8.06 -16.10
C GLU A 119 2.82 -9.36 -15.90
N LYS A 120 1.55 -9.37 -16.34
CA LYS A 120 0.69 -10.56 -16.42
C LYS A 120 0.36 -11.24 -15.07
N GLY A 121 0.49 -10.52 -13.95
CA GLY A 121 0.38 -11.10 -12.61
C GLY A 121 -0.65 -10.48 -11.70
N SER A 122 -1.09 -11.26 -10.72
CA SER A 122 -1.87 -10.81 -9.58
C SER A 122 -0.96 -10.47 -8.41
N LEU A 123 -1.35 -9.44 -7.66
CA LEU A 123 -0.84 -9.17 -6.33
C LEU A 123 -1.83 -9.74 -5.31
N GLY A 124 -1.39 -10.68 -4.48
CA GLY A 124 -2.22 -11.26 -3.41
C GLY A 124 -2.32 -10.35 -2.18
N GLY A 125 -1.17 -10.06 -1.55
CA GLY A 125 -1.11 -9.14 -0.41
C GLY A 125 0.26 -8.47 -0.27
N ALA A 126 0.31 -7.45 0.58
CA ALA A 126 1.55 -6.81 0.99
C ALA A 126 1.52 -6.36 2.45
N ALA A 127 2.69 -6.25 3.07
CA ALA A 127 2.85 -5.78 4.43
C ALA A 127 4.21 -5.08 4.59
N PHE A 128 4.25 -4.02 5.38
CA PHE A 128 5.51 -3.44 5.83
C PHE A 128 6.18 -4.36 6.86
N LEU A 129 7.50 -4.52 6.75
CA LEU A 129 8.31 -5.05 7.83
C LEU A 129 8.60 -3.95 8.86
N ARG A 130 9.06 -4.36 10.04
CA ARG A 130 9.36 -3.42 11.13
C ARG A 130 10.34 -2.34 10.70
N GLY A 131 10.03 -1.12 11.11
CA GLY A 131 10.80 0.07 10.74
C GLY A 131 10.43 0.67 9.38
N GLY A 132 9.57 0.00 8.59
CA GLY A 132 9.01 0.56 7.36
C GLY A 132 10.01 0.72 6.21
N THR A 133 11.22 0.18 6.33
CA THR A 133 12.27 0.27 5.29
C THR A 133 12.22 -0.88 4.29
N LYS A 134 11.41 -1.91 4.58
CA LYS A 134 11.23 -3.08 3.74
C LYS A 134 9.75 -3.41 3.62
N ILE A 135 9.36 -3.94 2.47
CA ILE A 135 8.01 -4.44 2.22
C ILE A 135 8.08 -5.91 1.81
N ALA A 136 7.15 -6.70 2.30
CA ALA A 136 6.85 -8.01 1.75
C ALA A 136 5.62 -7.88 0.85
N TYR A 137 5.64 -8.52 -0.30
CA TYR A 137 4.49 -8.64 -1.18
C TYR A 137 4.57 -9.92 -1.99
N THR A 138 3.43 -10.38 -2.47
CA THR A 138 3.34 -11.57 -3.34
C THR A 138 3.11 -11.14 -4.76
N VAL A 139 3.96 -11.63 -5.67
CA VAL A 139 3.96 -11.25 -7.08
C VAL A 139 4.04 -12.50 -7.94
N GLY A 140 3.22 -12.59 -8.97
CA GLY A 140 3.41 -13.59 -10.02
C GLY A 140 2.15 -13.85 -10.82
N ASN A 141 2.28 -14.81 -11.73
CA ASN A 141 1.26 -15.14 -12.71
C ASN A 141 0.89 -16.59 -12.45
N ARG A 142 -0.41 -16.88 -12.29
CA ARG A 142 -0.86 -18.26 -12.17
C ARG A 142 -0.27 -19.10 -13.32
N PRO A 143 0.43 -20.20 -13.00
CA PRO A 143 0.40 -20.92 -11.73
C PRO A 143 1.46 -20.53 -10.67
N ASN A 144 2.42 -19.67 -10.96
CA ASN A 144 3.54 -19.41 -10.06
C ASN A 144 3.45 -18.02 -9.43
N GLU A 145 3.39 -17.96 -8.10
CA GLU A 145 3.52 -16.72 -7.34
C GLU A 145 4.75 -16.77 -6.45
N ASP A 146 5.41 -15.64 -6.25
CA ASP A 146 6.57 -15.52 -5.40
C ASP A 146 6.27 -14.61 -4.22
N LEU A 147 6.70 -15.00 -3.01
CA LEU A 147 6.91 -14.05 -1.92
C LEU A 147 8.19 -13.27 -2.20
N VAL A 148 8.08 -11.95 -2.28
CA VAL A 148 9.22 -11.03 -2.41
C VAL A 148 9.33 -10.17 -1.16
N ILE A 149 10.56 -10.00 -0.67
CA ILE A 149 10.87 -8.94 0.30
C ILE A 149 11.81 -7.97 -0.39
N ARG A 150 11.40 -6.71 -0.44
CA ARG A 150 12.14 -5.62 -1.06
C ARG A 150 12.65 -4.65 -0.01
N ASP A 151 13.91 -4.27 -0.15
CA ASP A 151 14.47 -3.10 0.54
C ASP A 151 14.12 -1.84 -0.27
N ILE A 152 13.33 -0.98 0.35
CA ILE A 152 12.80 0.25 -0.26
C ILE A 152 13.92 1.26 -0.51
N ARG A 153 14.89 1.35 0.41
CA ARG A 153 15.99 2.32 0.30
C ARG A 153 16.98 1.89 -0.78
N ALA A 154 17.28 0.60 -0.82
CA ALA A 154 18.18 0.03 -1.82
C ALA A 154 17.51 -0.18 -3.19
N LYS A 155 16.18 0.01 -3.29
CA LYS A 155 15.36 -0.28 -4.47
C LYS A 155 15.67 -1.67 -5.04
N LYS A 156 15.74 -2.67 -4.15
CA LYS A 156 16.21 -4.01 -4.51
C LYS A 156 15.45 -5.11 -3.75
N ASP A 157 15.11 -6.16 -4.48
CA ASP A 157 14.59 -7.39 -3.89
C ASP A 157 15.74 -8.13 -3.20
N ILE A 158 15.59 -8.36 -1.89
CA ILE A 158 16.60 -9.01 -1.05
C ILE A 158 16.24 -10.46 -0.71
N PHE A 159 14.99 -10.84 -0.94
CA PHE A 159 14.51 -12.20 -0.76
C PHE A 159 13.42 -12.51 -1.78
N ARG A 160 13.43 -13.74 -2.28
CA ARG A 160 12.40 -14.27 -3.18
C ARG A 160 12.18 -15.75 -2.87
N HIS A 161 10.94 -16.16 -2.69
CA HIS A 161 10.56 -17.55 -2.49
C HIS A 161 9.39 -17.93 -3.40
N PRO A 162 9.57 -18.91 -4.30
CA PRO A 162 8.52 -19.35 -5.19
C PRO A 162 7.51 -20.26 -4.50
N PHE A 163 6.23 -20.08 -4.83
CA PHE A 163 5.13 -20.95 -4.44
C PHE A 163 4.64 -21.77 -5.63
N PRO A 164 4.44 -23.09 -5.44
CA PRO A 164 3.73 -23.93 -6.40
C PRO A 164 2.25 -23.52 -6.61
N GLU A 165 1.65 -24.01 -7.71
CA GLU A 165 0.29 -23.72 -8.21
C GLU A 165 -0.88 -23.79 -7.22
N TYR A 166 -0.70 -24.46 -6.08
CA TYR A 166 -1.75 -24.65 -5.07
C TYR A 166 -1.34 -24.20 -3.66
N GLN A 167 -0.20 -23.51 -3.56
CA GLN A 167 0.37 -22.99 -2.32
C GLN A 167 0.57 -21.48 -2.43
N GLN A 168 -0.30 -20.82 -3.17
CA GLN A 168 -0.29 -19.38 -3.37
C GLN A 168 -0.89 -18.70 -2.14
N PRO A 169 -0.18 -17.76 -1.52
CA PRO A 169 -0.69 -17.04 -0.38
C PRO A 169 -1.70 -15.98 -0.80
N TRP A 170 -2.81 -15.92 -0.08
CA TRP A 170 -3.85 -14.91 -0.27
C TRP A 170 -3.62 -13.68 0.60
N HIS A 171 -2.95 -13.87 1.74
CA HIS A 171 -2.63 -12.78 2.67
C HIS A 171 -1.22 -12.92 3.21
N ILE A 172 -0.65 -11.75 3.51
CA ILE A 172 0.62 -11.60 4.21
C ILE A 172 0.35 -10.79 5.47
N LEU A 173 0.90 -11.24 6.58
CA LEU A 173 0.85 -10.56 7.86
C LEU A 173 2.26 -10.50 8.45
N VAL A 174 2.55 -9.45 9.19
CA VAL A 174 3.78 -9.34 9.98
C VAL A 174 3.38 -9.18 11.43
N THR A 175 4.03 -9.93 12.32
CA THR A 175 3.77 -9.83 13.76
C THR A 175 4.12 -8.45 14.29
N PRO A 176 3.46 -7.96 15.36
CA PRO A 176 3.74 -6.63 15.91
C PRO A 176 5.19 -6.40 16.33
N ASP A 177 5.92 -7.46 16.71
CA ASP A 177 7.34 -7.40 17.06
C ASP A 177 8.27 -7.31 15.83
N GLY A 178 7.74 -7.51 14.61
CA GLY A 178 8.46 -7.44 13.34
C GLY A 178 9.30 -8.65 13.00
N LYS A 179 9.26 -9.71 13.81
CA LYS A 179 10.20 -10.83 13.73
C LYS A 179 9.69 -11.97 12.87
N THR A 180 8.38 -12.00 12.66
CA THR A 180 7.71 -13.09 11.97
C THR A 180 6.83 -12.57 10.87
N LEU A 181 7.01 -13.14 9.68
CA LEU A 181 6.09 -12.99 8.57
C LEU A 181 5.23 -14.24 8.49
N ILE A 182 3.93 -14.06 8.25
CA ILE A 182 2.96 -15.14 8.12
C ILE A 182 2.36 -15.04 6.73
N THR A 183 2.38 -16.14 5.98
CA THR A 183 1.62 -16.25 4.74
C THR A 183 0.45 -17.21 4.92
N VAL A 184 -0.74 -16.76 4.54
CA VAL A 184 -1.99 -17.52 4.66
C VAL A 184 -2.36 -18.08 3.31
N HIS A 185 -2.50 -19.40 3.22
CA HIS A 185 -2.84 -20.14 2.02
C HIS A 185 -4.20 -20.81 2.18
N VAL A 186 -4.70 -21.41 1.10
CA VAL A 186 -5.97 -22.15 1.11
C VAL A 186 -5.96 -23.31 2.11
N LEU A 187 -4.83 -24.03 2.16
CA LEU A 187 -4.72 -25.30 2.89
C LEU A 187 -3.75 -25.24 4.07
N ASP A 188 -2.90 -24.21 4.15
CA ASP A 188 -1.89 -24.08 5.19
C ASP A 188 -1.64 -22.62 5.60
N ILE A 189 -0.97 -22.47 6.74
CA ILE A 189 -0.41 -21.19 7.18
C ILE A 189 1.09 -21.43 7.34
N ARG A 190 1.91 -20.55 6.76
CA ARG A 190 3.37 -20.63 6.86
C ARG A 190 3.91 -19.49 7.68
N ILE A 191 4.92 -19.81 8.47
CA ILE A 191 5.58 -18.91 9.41
C ILE A 191 7.04 -18.78 9.01
N TRP A 192 7.50 -17.54 8.84
CA TRP A 192 8.82 -17.19 8.36
C TRP A 192 9.53 -16.36 9.43
N CYS A 193 10.74 -16.77 9.82
CA CYS A 193 11.61 -15.93 10.65
C CYS A 193 12.30 -14.90 9.77
N ILE A 194 12.08 -13.62 10.04
CA ILE A 194 12.58 -12.50 9.23
C ILE A 194 13.53 -11.57 9.99
N GLU A 195 13.96 -11.95 11.20
CA GLU A 195 14.86 -11.13 12.04
C GLU A 195 16.21 -10.81 11.38
N ALA A 196 16.69 -11.70 10.52
CA ALA A 196 17.99 -11.58 9.87
C ALA A 196 17.95 -10.86 8.51
N LEU A 197 16.77 -10.39 8.07
CA LEU A 197 16.55 -9.80 6.75
C LEU A 197 16.60 -8.26 6.75
#